data_AF-H0SH06-F1
#
_entry.id   AF-H0SH06-F1
#
_cell.length_a   1.000
_cell.length_b   1.000
_cell.length_c   1.000
_cell.angle_alpha   90.00
_cell.angle_beta   90.00
_cell.angle_gamma   90.00
#
_symmetry.space_group_name_H-M   'P 1'
#
loop_
_entity.id
_entity.type
_entity.pdbx_description
1 polymer ?
#
loop_
_entity_poly.entity_id
_entity_poly.type
_entity_poly.pdbx_seq_one_letter_code
_entity_poly.pdbx_strand_id
1 'polypeptide(L)' 'MSNARGVPDRYLPPGTDVRYDGRQDGGPEYGVVVHCWFEPEIGGYDCYVAFFGSERPPGKPDSKPYILHYAATSLTAV' A
#
# COMPACT_ATOMS: atom_id res chain seq x y z
N MET A 1 11.34 9.08 22.12
CA MET A 1 10.88 8.92 20.73
C MET A 1 10.69 7.43 20.50
N SER A 2 9.45 6.98 20.36
CA SER A 2 9.09 5.55 20.46
C SER A 2 9.51 4.78 19.21
N ASN A 3 10.16 3.63 19.42
CA ASN A 3 10.64 2.70 18.42
C ASN A 3 9.52 1.70 18.10
N ALA A 4 8.66 2.01 17.13
CA ALA A 4 7.93 0.99 16.37
C ALA A 4 8.78 0.73 15.12
N ARG A 5 9.04 -0.54 14.77
CA ARG A 5 9.76 -0.89 13.53
C ARG A 5 8.90 -0.46 12.34
N GLY A 6 8.99 0.81 11.96
CA GLY A 6 8.26 1.40 10.83
C GLY A 6 8.72 0.73 9.54
N VAL A 7 7.79 0.54 8.61
CA VAL A 7 8.16 0.16 7.24
C VAL A 7 9.12 1.23 6.73
N PRO A 8 10.30 0.86 6.22
CA PRO A 8 11.26 1.82 5.71
C PRO A 8 10.65 2.56 4.52
N ASP A 9 10.82 3.87 4.48
CA ASP A 9 10.48 4.65 3.29
C ASP A 9 11.37 4.23 2.13
N ARG A 10 10.74 3.80 1.03
CA ARG A 10 11.43 3.32 -0.16
C ARG A 10 10.49 3.28 -1.35
N TYR A 11 11.08 3.37 -2.54
CA TYR A 11 10.38 3.10 -3.78
C TYR A 11 9.80 1.69 -3.81
N LEU A 12 8.49 1.58 -4.11
CA LEU A 12 7.82 0.32 -4.39
C LEU A 12 7.48 0.25 -5.89
N PRO A 13 8.09 -0.68 -6.66
CA PRO A 13 7.80 -0.81 -8.08
C PRO A 13 6.33 -1.11 -8.37
N PRO A 14 5.76 -0.64 -9.50
CA PRO A 14 4.45 -1.09 -9.98
C PRO A 14 4.37 -2.62 -10.04
N GLY A 15 3.25 -3.19 -9.60
CA GLY A 15 3.06 -4.63 -9.47
C GLY A 15 3.48 -5.22 -8.13
N THR A 16 4.10 -4.43 -7.23
CA THR A 16 4.44 -4.87 -5.87
C THR A 16 3.17 -5.14 -5.07
N ASP A 17 3.08 -6.33 -4.46
CA ASP A 17 2.01 -6.68 -3.53
C ASP A 17 2.24 -5.99 -2.19
N VAL A 18 1.16 -5.41 -1.64
CA VAL A 18 1.22 -4.67 -0.38
C VAL A 18 0.04 -5.00 0.53
N ARG A 19 0.27 -4.82 1.83
CA ARG A 19 -0.73 -4.88 2.90
C ARG A 19 -0.77 -3.54 3.63
N TYR A 20 -1.97 -3.00 3.82
CA TYR A 20 -2.25 -1.84 4.65
C TYR A 20 -2.92 -2.29 5.95
N ASP A 21 -2.32 -1.97 7.10
CA ASP A 21 -2.78 -2.38 8.44
C ASP A 21 -3.52 -1.27 9.20
N GLY A 22 -3.72 -0.09 8.60
CA GLY A 22 -4.20 1.10 9.33
C GLY A 22 -5.71 1.18 9.56
N ARG A 23 -6.49 0.20 9.08
CA ARG A 23 -7.95 0.19 9.23
C ARG A 23 -8.33 -0.39 10.62
N GLN A 24 -8.75 0.47 11.55
CA GLN A 24 -9.14 0.05 12.91
C GLN A 24 -10.35 -0.90 12.92
N ASP A 25 -11.30 -0.69 12.00
CA ASP A 25 -12.46 -1.56 11.79
C ASP A 25 -12.39 -2.17 10.38
N GLY A 26 -12.25 -3.50 10.29
CA GLY A 26 -12.26 -4.24 9.02
C GLY A 26 -11.02 -5.08 8.71
N GLY A 27 -9.98 -5.01 9.54
CA GLY A 27 -8.74 -5.79 9.35
C GLY A 27 -7.83 -5.24 8.24
N PRO A 28 -6.75 -5.96 7.91
CA PRO A 28 -5.80 -5.53 6.89
C PRO A 28 -6.43 -5.53 5.49
N GLU A 29 -5.99 -4.58 4.66
CA GLU A 29 -6.35 -4.55 3.24
C GLU A 29 -5.15 -4.91 2.36
N TYR A 30 -5.41 -5.69 1.32
CA TYR A 30 -4.42 -6.18 0.39
C TYR A 30 -4.58 -5.49 -0.97
N GLY A 31 -3.47 -5.11 -1.56
CA GLY A 31 -3.45 -4.35 -2.79
C GLY A 31 -2.19 -4.53 -3.60
N VAL A 32 -2.17 -3.90 -4.76
CA VAL A 32 -1.02 -3.88 -5.67
C VAL A 32 -0.68 -2.43 -5.99
N VAL A 33 0.61 -2.11 -5.94
CA VAL A 33 1.12 -0.79 -6.34
C VAL A 33 0.89 -0.58 -7.83
N VAL A 34 0.18 0.50 -8.17
CA VAL A 34 -0.06 0.93 -9.57
C VAL A 34 1.04 1.88 -10.02
N HIS A 35 1.38 2.85 -9.16
CA HIS A 35 2.42 3.83 -9.40
C HIS A 35 3.00 4.26 -8.07
N CYS A 36 4.30 4.48 -8.00
CA CYS A 36 4.94 5.07 -6.85
C CYS A 36 5.96 6.11 -7.33
N TRP A 37 6.12 7.20 -6.60
CA TRP A 37 7.03 8.30 -6.95
C TRP A 37 7.59 8.92 -5.68
N PHE A 38 8.73 9.60 -5.82
CA PHE A 38 9.26 10.43 -4.75
C PHE A 38 8.48 11.74 -4.70
N GLU A 39 7.88 12.06 -3.57
CA GLU A 39 7.14 13.29 -3.29
C GLU A 39 8.03 14.25 -2.47
N PRO A 40 8.56 15.32 -3.10
CA PRO A 40 9.48 16.23 -2.43
C PRO A 40 8.86 16.97 -1.25
N GLU A 41 7.54 17.21 -1.24
CA GLU A 41 6.87 17.96 -0.16
C GLU A 41 6.90 17.20 1.18
N ILE A 42 6.86 15.86 1.12
CA ILE A 42 6.95 15.00 2.32
C ILE A 42 8.35 14.41 2.50
N GLY A 43 9.25 14.58 1.52
CA GLY A 43 10.60 14.02 1.53
C GLY A 43 10.64 12.49 1.53
N GLY A 44 9.67 11.85 0.89
CA GLY A 44 9.53 10.39 0.88
C GLY A 44 8.75 9.86 -0.31
N TYR A 45 8.44 8.56 -0.32
CA TYR A 45 7.71 7.94 -1.43
C TYR A 45 6.22 7.85 -1.16
N ASP A 46 5.46 8.25 -2.17
CA ASP A 46 4.00 8.17 -2.22
C ASP A 46 3.60 7.20 -3.33
N CYS A 47 2.61 6.35 -3.05
CA CYS A 47 2.17 5.31 -3.98
C CYS A 47 0.64 5.32 -4.16
N TYR A 48 0.19 5.14 -5.39
CA TYR A 48 -1.16 4.70 -5.70
C TYR A 48 -1.26 3.18 -5.62
N VAL A 49 -2.23 2.68 -4.86
CA VAL A 49 -2.46 1.25 -4.64
C VAL A 49 -3.87 0.90 -5.06
N ALA A 50 -4.01 -0.15 -5.88
CA ALA A 50 -5.29 -0.78 -6.19
C ALA A 50 -5.59 -1.84 -5.12
N PHE A 51 -6.65 -1.64 -4.33
CA PHE A 51 -7.01 -2.53 -3.22
C PHE A 51 -8.13 -3.51 -3.60
N PHE A 52 -8.06 -4.69 -2.99
CA PHE A 52 -8.98 -5.82 -3.23
C PHE A 52 -9.77 -6.23 -1.97
N GLY A 53 -9.57 -5.53 -0.84
CA GLY A 53 -10.19 -5.87 0.44
C GLY A 53 -9.31 -6.80 1.27
N SER A 54 -9.91 -7.78 1.94
CA SER A 54 -9.24 -8.62 2.95
C SER A 54 -8.29 -9.68 2.38
N GLU A 55 -8.24 -9.87 1.06
CA GLU A 55 -7.32 -10.81 0.41
C GLU A 55 -7.03 -10.41 -1.04
N ARG A 56 -5.94 -10.95 -1.60
CA ARG A 56 -5.63 -10.82 -3.02
C ARG A 56 -6.40 -11.88 -3.81
N PRO A 57 -7.11 -11.51 -4.89
CA PRO A 57 -7.78 -12.50 -5.73
C PRO A 57 -6.73 -13.39 -6.44
N PRO A 58 -6.98 -14.70 -6.61
CA PRO A 58 -6.06 -15.62 -7.29
C PRO A 58 -5.95 -15.40 -8.81
N GLY A 59 -6.68 -14.41 -9.35
CA GLY A 59 -6.74 -14.09 -10.76
C GLY A 59 -7.40 -12.74 -11.00
N LYS A 60 -8.21 -12.63 -12.06
CA LYS A 60 -8.95 -11.41 -12.35
C LYS A 60 -9.92 -11.12 -11.18
N PRO A 61 -9.92 -9.90 -10.62
CA PRO A 61 -10.89 -9.54 -9.59
C PRO A 61 -12.31 -9.50 -10.16
N ASP A 62 -13.28 -9.97 -9.37
CA ASP A 62 -14.70 -9.98 -9.75
C ASP A 62 -15.29 -8.56 -9.84
N SER A 63 -14.71 -7.63 -9.08
CA SER A 63 -15.06 -6.22 -9.08
C SER A 63 -13.85 -5.36 -9.44
N LYS A 64 -14.11 -4.16 -9.96
CA LYS A 64 -13.03 -3.20 -10.23
C LYS A 64 -12.41 -2.77 -8.89
N PRO A 65 -11.09 -2.91 -8.69
CA PRO A 65 -10.46 -2.42 -7.48
C PRO A 65 -10.57 -0.90 -7.40
N TYR A 66 -10.66 -0.39 -6.18
CA TYR A 66 -10.57 1.04 -5.94
C TYR A 66 -9.10 1.43 -5.75
N ILE A 67 -8.74 2.67 -6.11
CA ILE A 67 -7.37 3.19 -6.01
C ILE A 67 -7.32 4.22 -4.89
N LEU A 68 -6.36 4.06 -3.98
CA LEU A 68 -6.06 5.02 -2.92
C LEU A 68 -4.60 5.45 -2.95
N HIS A 69 -4.34 6.60 -2.35
CA HIS A 69 -3.02 7.21 -2.22
C HIS A 69 -2.47 6.97 -0.80
N TYR A 70 -1.26 6.45 -0.70
CA TYR A 70 -0.59 6.17 0.57
C TYR A 70 0.91 6.47 0.50
N ALA A 71 1.44 7.03 1.59
CA ALA A 71 2.87 7.02 1.83
C ALA A 71 3.38 5.58 1.90
N ALA A 72 4.54 5.31 1.30
CA ALA A 72 5.16 3.98 1.25
C ALA A 72 5.40 3.40 2.66
N THR A 73 5.66 4.26 3.63
CA THR A 73 5.81 3.90 5.07
C THR A 73 4.53 3.35 5.71
N SER A 74 3.38 3.53 5.07
CA SER A 74 2.09 2.95 5.51
C SER A 74 1.83 1.55 4.93
N LEU A 75 2.66 1.09 4.00
CA LEU A 75 2.42 -0.11 3.21
C LEU A 75 3.47 -1.19 3.49
N THR A 76 3.06 -2.35 3.97
CA THR A 76 3.96 -3.50 4.10
C THR A 76 4.02 -4.25 2.77
N ALA A 77 5.18 -4.34 2.12
CA ALA A 77 5.36 -5.22 0.97
C ALA A 77 5.28 -6.69 1.41
N VAL A 78 4.50 -7.51 0.70
CA VAL A 78 4.21 -8.92 1.03
C VAL A 78 4.73 -9.90 -0.01
#